data_AF-A0A952L1D5-F1
#
_entry.id   AF-A0A952L1D5-F1
#
_cell.length_a   1.000
_cell.length_b   1.000
_cell.length_c   1.000
_cell.angle_alpha   90.00
_cell.angle_beta   90.00
_cell.angle_gamma   90.00
#
_symmetry.space_group_name_H-M   'P 1'
#
loop_
_entity.id
_entity.type
_entity.pdbx_description
1 polymer ?
#
loop_
_entity_poly.entity_id
_entity_poly.type
_entity_poly.pdbx_seq_one_letter_code
_entity_poly.pdbx_strand_id
1 'polypeptide(L)'
;EAAFHSRDLYAVSAALHGGAPELYLKSPDSPLTVLPTGEVRYPAISPDGEWLAYSRFEDGFWNLWLRNLSSGATQRITELPCNQIQPSWEQDSKHIVYGSDCGRALWLTAISRRQVVQ
;
A
#
# COMPACT_ATOMS: atom_id res chain seq x y z
N GLU A 1 8.46 2.95 -6.62
CA GLU A 1 8.78 1.93 -5.60
C GLU A 1 8.16 0.60 -6.02
N ALA A 2 8.61 -0.56 -5.51
CA ALA A 2 8.10 -1.86 -5.95
C ALA A 2 8.01 -2.87 -4.81
N ALA A 3 7.05 -3.80 -4.92
CA ALA A 3 6.90 -4.96 -4.05
C ALA A 3 6.80 -6.23 -4.90
N PHE A 4 7.59 -7.24 -4.54
CA PHE A 4 7.66 -8.52 -5.25
C PHE A 4 7.25 -9.64 -4.31
N HIS A 5 6.32 -10.48 -4.76
CA HIS A 5 5.97 -11.73 -4.10
C HIS A 5 6.54 -12.93 -4.90
N SER A 6 6.41 -12.88 -6.22
CA SER A 6 7.01 -13.85 -7.13
C SER A 6 7.35 -13.21 -8.48
N ARG A 7 7.82 -14.01 -9.43
CA ARG A 7 8.07 -13.54 -10.81
C ARG A 7 6.81 -13.01 -11.49
N ASP A 8 5.66 -13.61 -11.16
CA ASP A 8 4.38 -13.29 -11.81
C ASP A 8 3.40 -12.56 -10.88
N LEU A 9 3.82 -12.25 -9.65
CA LEU A 9 3.07 -11.41 -8.70
C LEU A 9 3.95 -10.30 -8.14
N TYR A 10 3.76 -9.08 -8.63
CA TYR A 10 4.44 -7.89 -8.13
C TYR A 10 3.64 -6.61 -8.40
N ALA A 11 3.89 -5.60 -7.59
CA ALA A 11 3.25 -4.29 -7.69
C ALA A 11 4.32 -3.19 -7.76
N VAL A 12 4.06 -2.17 -8.56
CA VAL A 12 4.97 -1.03 -8.75
C VAL A 12 4.18 0.25 -8.61
N SER A 13 4.67 1.16 -7.77
CA SER A 13 4.27 2.57 -7.76
C SER A 13 5.21 3.34 -8.68
N ALA A 14 4.68 3.97 -9.71
CA ALA A 14 5.46 4.74 -10.68
C ALA A 14 4.66 5.90 -11.26
N ALA A 15 5.35 6.98 -11.62
CA ALA A 15 4.77 8.11 -12.32
C ALA A 15 5.21 8.10 -13.78
N LEU A 16 4.26 8.19 -14.71
CA LEU A 16 4.54 8.48 -16.11
C LEU A 16 4.45 9.99 -16.36
N HIS A 17 5.38 10.53 -17.14
CA HIS A 17 5.35 11.91 -17.65
C HIS A 17 5.09 13.01 -16.59
N GLY A 18 5.68 12.89 -15.40
CA GLY A 18 5.57 13.92 -14.35
C GLY A 18 4.22 13.96 -13.62
N GLY A 19 3.33 13.00 -13.87
CA GLY A 19 2.08 12.83 -13.14
C GLY A 19 2.29 12.35 -11.70
N ALA A 20 1.19 12.25 -10.96
CA ALA A 20 1.19 11.58 -9.67
C ALA A 20 1.53 10.09 -9.84
N PRO A 21 2.22 9.46 -8.88
CA PRO A 21 2.49 8.03 -8.95
C PRO A 21 1.20 7.22 -8.91
N GLU A 22 1.08 6.27 -9.85
CA GLU A 22 -0.01 5.32 -9.96
C GLU A 22 0.48 3.91 -9.63
N LEU A 23 -0.46 3.03 -9.28
CA LEU A 23 -0.17 1.64 -8.93
C LEU A 23 -0.36 0.72 -10.13
N TYR A 24 0.70 0.01 -10.48
CA TYR A 24 0.71 -1.04 -11.47
C TYR A 24 0.78 -2.40 -10.78
N LEU A 25 -0.04 -3.35 -11.19
CA LEU A 25 -0.09 -4.70 -10.65
C LEU A 25 0.08 -5.74 -11.75
N LYS A 26 1.04 -6.63 -11.57
CA LYS A 26 1.18 -7.87 -12.34
C LYS A 26 0.70 -9.01 -11.45
N SER A 27 -0.32 -9.73 -11.92
CA SER A 27 -0.84 -10.96 -11.31
C SER A 27 -0.49 -12.18 -12.18
N PRO A 28 -0.52 -13.42 -11.65
CA PRO A 28 -0.16 -14.61 -12.41
C PRO A 28 -0.88 -14.72 -13.76
N ASP A 29 -2.21 -14.54 -13.72
CA ASP A 29 -3.09 -14.76 -14.88
C ASP A 29 -3.39 -13.49 -15.68
N SER A 30 -2.72 -12.37 -15.39
CA SER A 30 -3.02 -11.08 -16.03
C SER A 30 -1.76 -10.31 -16.41
N PRO A 31 -1.76 -9.52 -17.49
CA PRO A 31 -0.63 -8.64 -17.79
C PRO A 31 -0.45 -7.57 -16.69
N LEU A 32 0.66 -6.84 -16.73
CA LEU A 32 0.84 -5.66 -15.89
C LEU A 32 -0.24 -4.63 -16.24
N THR A 33 -1.04 -4.23 -15.26
CA THR A 33 -2.16 -3.30 -15.45
C THR A 33 -2.07 -2.15 -14.46
N VAL A 34 -2.54 -0.96 -14.85
CA VAL A 34 -2.68 0.19 -13.96
C VAL A 34 -4.00 0.08 -13.18
N LEU A 35 -3.95 0.34 -11.88
CA LEU A 35 -5.11 0.34 -11.00
C LEU A 35 -5.57 1.79 -10.78
N PRO A 36 -6.86 2.13 -11.03
CA PRO A 36 -7.38 3.49 -10.91
C PRO A 36 -7.56 3.88 -9.44
N THR A 37 -6.45 4.17 -8.77
CA THR A 37 -6.34 4.37 -7.33
C THR A 37 -5.95 5.81 -6.97
N GLY A 38 -5.72 6.68 -7.96
CA GLY A 38 -5.21 8.03 -7.71
C GLY A 38 -3.74 8.00 -7.27
N GLU A 39 -3.31 9.03 -6.53
CA GLU A 39 -1.92 9.12 -6.07
C GLU A 39 -1.62 8.09 -4.98
N VAL A 40 -0.69 7.18 -5.28
CA VAL A 40 -0.36 6.01 -4.46
C VAL A 40 1.14 5.77 -4.42
N ARG A 41 1.61 5.29 -3.27
CA ARG A 41 3.02 4.97 -3.02
C ARG A 41 3.16 3.73 -2.14
N TYR A 42 4.39 3.23 -2.07
CA TYR A 42 4.81 2.19 -1.13
C TYR A 42 3.93 0.93 -1.15
N PRO A 43 3.80 0.25 -2.32
CA PRO A 43 3.10 -1.03 -2.36
C PRO A 43 3.84 -2.06 -1.51
N ALA A 44 3.09 -2.97 -0.89
CA ALA A 44 3.60 -4.13 -0.14
C ALA A 44 2.61 -5.30 -0.27
N ILE A 45 3.06 -6.42 -0.83
CA ILE A 45 2.25 -7.63 -0.98
C ILE A 45 2.43 -8.51 0.27
N SER A 46 1.34 -9.06 0.78
CA SER A 46 1.36 -9.95 1.93
C SER A 46 2.12 -11.26 1.61
N PRO A 47 2.72 -11.93 2.62
CA PRO A 47 3.46 -13.17 2.40
C PRO A 47 2.67 -14.29 1.72
N ASP A 48 1.37 -14.41 2.02
CA ASP A 48 0.43 -15.33 1.38
C ASP A 48 0.02 -14.91 -0.04
N GLY A 49 0.36 -13.70 -0.48
CA GLY A 49 0.04 -13.18 -1.81
C GLY A 49 -1.43 -12.82 -2.00
N GLU A 50 -2.24 -12.76 -0.93
CA GLU A 50 -3.66 -12.46 -1.01
C GLU A 50 -3.99 -10.96 -0.95
N TRP A 51 -3.11 -10.17 -0.34
CA TRP A 51 -3.35 -8.77 -0.03
C TRP A 51 -2.23 -7.86 -0.53
N LEU A 52 -2.63 -6.68 -1.00
CA LEU A 52 -1.73 -5.58 -1.32
C LEU A 52 -2.04 -4.40 -0.41
N ALA A 53 -1.07 -4.04 0.43
CA ALA A 53 -1.08 -2.80 1.19
C ALA A 53 -0.40 -1.69 0.39
N TYR A 54 -0.87 -0.47 0.53
CA TYR A 54 -0.27 0.72 -0.09
C TYR A 54 -0.65 1.98 0.67
N SER A 55 0.11 3.06 0.46
CA SER A 55 -0.25 4.39 0.94
C SER A 55 -0.93 5.15 -0.19
N ARG A 56 -2.07 5.79 0.08
CA ARG A 56 -2.85 6.58 -0.87
C ARG A 56 -2.99 8.00 -0.34
N PHE A 57 -2.77 8.99 -1.19
CA PHE A 57 -2.97 10.38 -0.82
C PHE A 57 -4.43 10.78 -1.02
N GLU A 58 -5.12 11.06 0.09
CA GLU A 58 -6.52 11.52 0.11
C GLU A 58 -6.71 12.51 1.26
N ASP A 59 -7.55 13.52 1.05
CA ASP A 59 -7.91 14.53 2.05
C ASP A 59 -6.70 15.25 2.68
N GLY A 60 -5.61 15.39 1.91
CA GLY A 60 -4.38 16.08 2.34
C GLY A 60 -3.38 15.21 3.11
N PHE A 61 -3.68 13.92 3.32
CA PHE A 61 -2.82 13.02 4.08
C PHE A 61 -2.60 11.67 3.37
N TRP A 62 -1.45 11.06 3.62
CA TRP A 62 -1.22 9.67 3.22
C TRP A 62 -1.94 8.72 4.18
N ASN A 63 -2.79 7.86 3.63
CA ASN A 63 -3.55 6.87 4.37
C ASN A 63 -3.20 5.46 3.89
N LEU A 64 -3.28 4.48 4.78
CA LEU A 64 -3.07 3.08 4.43
C LEU A 64 -4.35 2.49 3.84
N TRP A 65 -4.17 1.73 2.78
CA TRP A 65 -5.23 1.00 2.08
C TRP A 65 -4.81 -0.46 1.89
N LEU A 66 -5.81 -1.33 1.87
CA LEU A 66 -5.67 -2.72 1.45
C LEU A 66 -6.47 -2.97 0.18
N ARG A 67 -5.92 -3.81 -0.69
CA ARG A 67 -6.61 -4.44 -1.81
C ARG A 67 -6.50 -5.95 -1.70
N ASN A 68 -7.63 -6.63 -1.77
CA ASN A 68 -7.64 -8.08 -1.97
C ASN A 68 -7.28 -8.39 -3.43
N LEU A 69 -6.27 -9.22 -3.65
CA LEU A 69 -5.69 -9.42 -4.97
C LEU A 69 -6.54 -10.30 -5.89
N SER A 70 -7.39 -11.17 -5.34
CA SER A 70 -8.29 -12.03 -6.13
C SER A 70 -9.59 -11.32 -6.53
N SER A 71 -10.24 -10.64 -5.57
CA SER A 71 -11.52 -9.94 -5.80
C SER A 71 -11.36 -8.51 -6.31
N GLY A 72 -10.20 -7.89 -6.07
CA GLY A 72 -9.99 -6.46 -6.31
C GLY A 72 -10.71 -5.54 -5.32
N ALA A 73 -11.37 -6.07 -4.29
CA ALA A 73 -11.99 -5.28 -3.24
C ALA A 73 -10.94 -4.44 -2.52
N THR A 74 -11.29 -3.19 -2.18
CA THR A 74 -10.38 -2.27 -1.47
C THR A 74 -11.00 -1.77 -0.17
N GLN A 75 -10.16 -1.49 0.82
CA GLN A 75 -10.58 -0.93 2.10
C GLN A 75 -9.54 0.07 2.62
N ARG A 76 -10.01 1.20 3.14
CA ARG A 76 -9.19 2.17 3.86
C ARG A 76 -8.94 1.63 5.27
N ILE A 77 -7.68 1.61 5.69
CA ILE A 77 -7.27 1.11 7.02
C ILE A 77 -7.13 2.27 7.99
N THR A 78 -6.54 3.39 7.56
CA THR A 78 -6.34 4.55 8.43
C THR A 78 -7.09 5.77 7.93
N GLU A 79 -7.59 6.56 8.86
CA GLU A 79 -8.33 7.80 8.62
C GLU A 79 -8.00 8.76 9.76
N LEU A 80 -6.80 9.34 9.68
CA LEU A 80 -6.27 10.23 10.71
C LEU A 80 -5.75 11.52 10.05
N PRO A 81 -5.78 12.68 10.73
CA PRO A 81 -5.29 13.95 10.21
C PRO A 81 -3.76 14.04 10.27
N CYS A 82 -3.07 13.02 9.74
CA CYS A 82 -1.63 12.82 9.74
C CYS A 82 -1.29 11.72 8.73
N ASN A 83 -0.01 11.57 8.38
CA ASN A 83 0.45 10.59 7.41
C ASN A 83 0.64 9.21 8.03
N GLN A 84 0.27 8.19 7.26
CA GLN A 84 0.63 6.79 7.47
C GLN A 84 1.21 6.25 6.16
N ILE A 85 2.49 5.85 6.21
CA ILE A 85 3.30 5.58 5.02
C ILE A 85 4.08 4.28 5.17
N GLN A 86 4.58 3.77 4.04
CA GLN A 86 5.53 2.67 3.97
C GLN A 86 5.07 1.41 4.74
N PRO A 87 3.88 0.86 4.43
CA PRO A 87 3.46 -0.39 5.04
C PRO A 87 4.41 -1.53 4.67
N SER A 88 4.63 -2.43 5.62
CA SER A 88 5.27 -3.72 5.40
C SER A 88 4.50 -4.79 6.17
N TRP A 89 4.34 -5.95 5.58
CA TRP A 89 3.61 -7.06 6.20
C TRP A 89 4.48 -7.81 7.19
N GLU A 90 3.85 -8.30 8.25
CA GLU A 90 4.42 -9.37 9.06
C GLU A 90 4.20 -10.72 8.38
N GLN A 91 5.00 -11.71 8.78
CA GLN A 91 5.01 -13.05 8.17
C GLN A 91 3.67 -13.79 8.30
N ASP A 92 2.81 -13.34 9.21
CA ASP A 92 1.49 -13.92 9.47
C ASP A 92 0.39 -13.47 8.50
N SER A 93 0.70 -12.58 7.55
CA SER A 93 -0.27 -11.99 6.60
C SER A 93 -1.47 -11.28 7.24
N LYS A 94 -1.42 -11.00 8.54
CA LYS A 94 -2.52 -10.37 9.29
C LYS A 94 -2.16 -9.01 9.84
N HIS A 95 -0.88 -8.77 10.07
CA HIS A 95 -0.40 -7.52 10.61
C HIS A 95 0.47 -6.77 9.62
N ILE A 96 0.43 -5.44 9.75
CA ILE A 96 1.36 -4.54 9.06
C ILE A 96 2.07 -3.66 10.07
N VAL A 97 3.33 -3.35 9.77
CA VAL A 97 4.11 -2.27 10.36
C VAL A 97 4.16 -1.11 9.38
N TYR A 98 4.12 0.13 9.88
CA TYR A 98 4.09 1.33 9.03
C TYR A 98 4.65 2.54 9.77
N GLY A 99 5.09 3.54 9.02
CA GLY A 99 5.52 4.84 9.56
C GLY A 99 4.32 5.77 9.78
N SER A 100 4.28 6.48 10.90
CA SER A 100 3.25 7.48 11.20
C SER A 100 3.80 8.72 11.87
N ASP A 101 3.39 9.90 11.39
CA ASP A 101 3.76 11.21 11.97
C ASP A 101 2.67 11.80 12.88
N CYS A 102 1.65 11.02 13.23
CA CYS A 102 0.58 11.48 14.11
C CYS A 102 1.11 11.95 15.47
N GLY A 103 0.67 13.14 15.90
CA GLY A 103 1.11 13.77 17.14
C GLY A 103 2.59 14.18 17.14
N ARG A 104 3.23 14.26 15.96
CA ARG A 104 4.64 14.57 15.80
C ARG A 104 4.82 15.68 14.77
N ALA A 105 6.01 16.28 14.72
CA ALA A 105 6.34 17.23 13.67
C ALA A 105 6.47 16.52 12.32
N LEU A 106 6.26 17.26 11.23
CA LEU A 106 6.52 16.77 9.88
C LEU A 106 7.92 16.13 9.81
N TRP A 107 8.01 14.98 9.16
CA TRP A 107 9.23 14.15 9.01
C TRP A 107 9.69 13.37 10.25
N LEU A 108 9.01 13.50 11.40
CA LEU A 108 9.25 12.64 12.55
C LEU A 108 8.25 11.50 12.57
N THR A 109 8.57 10.40 11.88
CA THR A 109 7.73 9.20 11.88
C THR A 109 8.10 8.26 13.03
N ALA A 110 7.09 7.66 13.64
CA ALA A 110 7.25 6.49 14.50
C ALA A 110 6.76 5.24 13.78
N ILE A 111 7.34 4.10 14.15
CA ILE A 111 6.86 2.80 13.69
C ILE A 111 5.61 2.44 14.51
N SER A 112 4.53 2.14 13.80
CA SER A 112 3.27 1.64 14.33
C SER A 112 3.00 0.24 13.79
N ARG A 113 2.21 -0.54 14.52
CA ARG A 113 1.78 -1.90 14.13
C ARG A 113 0.26 -1.98 14.22
N ARG A 114 -0.38 -2.66 13.27
CA ARG A 114 -1.83 -2.88 13.28
C ARG A 114 -2.21 -4.23 12.65
N GLN A 115 -3.19 -4.90 13.24
CA GLN A 115 -3.87 -6.02 12.59
C GLN A 115 -4.87 -5.48 11.56
N VAL A 116 -4.81 -6.00 10.33
CA VAL A 116 -5.60 -5.52 9.19
C VAL A 116 -6.39 -6.62 8.48
N VAL A 117 -6.10 -7.89 8.77
CA VAL A 117 -6.85 -9.06 8.35
C VAL A 117 -7.19 -9.90 9.60
N GLN A 118 -8.39 -10.48 9.64
CA GLN A 118 -8.87 -11.30 10.77
C GLN A 118 -8.21 -12.68 10.80
#